data_AF-A0A453AFX4-F1
#
_entry.id   AF-A0A453AFX4-F1
#
_cell.length_a   1.000
_cell.length_b   1.000
_cell.length_c   1.000
_cell.angle_alpha   90.00
_cell.angle_beta   90.00
_cell.angle_gamma   90.00
#
_symmetry.space_group_name_H-M   'P 1'
#
loop_
_entity.id
_entity.type
_entity.pdbx_description
1 polymer ?
#
loop_
_entity_poly.entity_id
_entity_poly.type
_entity_poly.pdbx_seq_one_letter_code
_entity_poly.pdbx_strand_id
1 'polypeptide(L)'
;LPFSDRWKLLEDEIIRPRIYERKQFETGLKGNPSYRYDLELFSVRRKDFWLLSTVKKLLKEFIPALSHESDGLIFQGWDDPYVNRTHEGLLKWKYPEMNSVDFLFETGSENRQLIFLYERGKKKLMDGTRVVFADDVDPSSISGKIVECSWNKQEDCWFCMRIRADKSTPNDINTYRKVMRSITDNITEDKLLGEMSEISSLPMYADRKAHADRKAHAEKMAHQHRRRG
;
A
#
# COMPACT_ATOMS: atom_id res chain seq x y z
N LEU A 1 18.02 2.71 15.73
CA LEU A 1 17.11 1.69 16.29
C LEU A 1 16.53 0.86 15.16
N PRO A 2 16.63 -0.48 15.24
CA PRO A 2 15.94 -1.42 14.36
C PRO A 2 14.43 -1.16 14.28
N PHE A 3 13.77 -1.62 13.21
CA PHE A 3 12.32 -1.53 13.08
C PHE A 3 11.60 -2.22 14.24
N SER A 4 12.05 -3.41 14.65
CA SER A 4 11.51 -4.18 15.77
C SER A 4 11.41 -3.38 17.07
N ASP A 5 12.48 -2.68 17.45
CA ASP A 5 12.54 -1.86 18.65
C ASP A 5 11.65 -0.63 18.52
N ARG A 6 11.70 0.06 17.37
CA ARG A 6 10.82 1.21 17.10
C ARG A 6 9.35 0.80 17.16
N TRP A 7 9.02 -0.37 16.64
CA TRP A 7 7.68 -0.92 16.63
C TRP A 7 7.17 -1.21 18.04
N LYS A 8 8.02 -1.80 18.87
CA LYS A 8 7.74 -2.05 20.28
C LYS A 8 7.56 -0.74 21.05
N LEU A 9 8.43 0.24 20.85
CA LEU A 9 8.32 1.56 21.51
C LEU A 9 6.99 2.26 21.17
N LEU A 10 6.55 2.22 19.91
CA LEU A 10 5.24 2.77 19.53
C LEU A 10 4.08 2.09 20.28
N GLU A 11 4.14 0.77 20.43
CA GLU A 11 3.13 0.02 21.17
C GLU A 11 3.16 0.37 22.67
N ASP A 12 4.35 0.35 23.28
CA ASP A 12 4.54 0.47 24.72
C ASP A 12 4.34 1.92 25.22
N GLU A 13 4.82 2.91 24.46
CA GLU A 13 4.84 4.33 24.89
C GLU A 13 3.64 5.14 24.39
N ILE A 14 2.97 4.70 23.31
CA ILE A 14 1.89 5.47 22.69
C ILE A 14 0.56 4.72 22.72
N ILE A 15 0.53 3.53 22.11
CA ILE A 15 -0.74 2.83 21.84
C ILE A 15 -1.34 2.26 23.12
N ARG A 16 -0.56 1.50 23.90
CA ARG A 16 -1.04 0.87 25.13
C ARG A 16 -1.44 1.89 26.20
N PRO A 17 -0.66 2.95 26.51
CA PRO A 17 -1.06 3.96 27.48
C PRO A 17 -2.36 4.66 27.09
N ARG A 18 -2.51 5.02 25.80
CA ARG A 18 -3.72 5.65 25.27
C ARG A 18 -4.96 4.76 25.41
N ILE A 19 -4.86 3.49 25.01
CA ILE A 19 -5.97 2.54 25.13
C ILE A 19 -6.33 2.30 26.60
N TYR A 20 -5.32 2.17 27.46
CA TYR A 20 -5.54 1.99 28.90
C TYR A 20 -6.30 3.18 29.48
N GLU A 21 -5.85 4.40 29.22
CA GLU A 21 -6.50 5.60 29.73
C GLU A 21 -7.95 5.72 29.21
N ARG A 22 -8.15 5.56 27.90
CA ARG A 22 -9.49 5.59 27.31
C ARG A 22 -10.45 4.63 28.01
N LYS A 23 -10.03 3.38 28.26
CA LYS A 23 -10.83 2.39 28.98
C LYS A 23 -11.16 2.80 30.42
N GLN A 24 -10.26 3.50 31.11
CA GLN A 24 -10.54 3.99 32.48
C GLN A 24 -11.68 5.02 32.49
N PHE A 25 -11.77 5.87 31.46
CA PHE A 25 -12.88 6.81 31.31
C PHE A 25 -14.18 6.13 30.87
N GLU A 26 -14.11 5.18 29.93
CA GLU A 26 -15.29 4.42 29.47
C GLU A 26 -15.92 3.57 30.60
N THR A 27 -15.10 3.07 31.53
CA THR A 27 -15.56 2.26 32.68
C THR A 27 -15.96 3.10 33.90
N GLY A 28 -15.83 4.43 33.84
CA GLY A 28 -16.15 5.34 34.96
C GLY A 28 -15.18 5.29 36.13
N LEU A 29 -14.04 4.57 36.00
CA LEU A 29 -13.00 4.48 37.02
C LEU A 29 -12.21 5.79 37.19
N LYS A 30 -12.13 6.60 36.13
CA LYS A 30 -11.65 7.99 36.20
C LYS A 30 -12.83 8.95 36.02
N GLY A 31 -12.82 10.04 36.80
CA GLY A 31 -13.80 11.14 36.69
C GLY A 31 -13.77 11.83 35.33
N ASN A 32 -14.75 12.72 35.10
CA ASN A 32 -15.03 13.34 33.80
C ASN A 32 -13.75 13.90 33.14
N PRO A 33 -13.33 13.40 31.96
CA PRO A 33 -12.05 13.77 31.40
C PRO A 33 -12.06 15.20 30.84
N SER A 34 -10.95 15.93 31.02
CA SER A 34 -10.67 17.15 30.26
C SER A 34 -10.48 16.87 28.76
N TYR A 35 -10.25 15.62 28.37
CA TYR A 35 -10.02 15.19 27.00
C TYR A 35 -11.10 14.19 26.54
N ARG A 36 -11.77 14.49 25.44
CA ARG A 36 -12.91 13.72 24.94
C ARG A 36 -12.52 12.91 23.71
N TYR A 37 -12.25 11.62 23.93
CA TYR A 37 -11.87 10.66 22.89
C TYR A 37 -12.92 10.52 21.77
N ASP A 38 -14.19 10.80 22.06
CA ASP A 38 -15.31 10.79 21.12
C ASP A 38 -15.36 12.01 20.18
N LEU A 39 -14.65 13.09 20.53
CA LEU A 39 -14.55 14.31 19.73
C LEU A 39 -13.29 14.37 18.87
N GLU A 40 -12.54 13.27 18.79
CA GLU A 40 -11.35 13.19 17.96
C GLU A 40 -11.70 13.23 16.47
N LEU A 41 -11.00 14.10 15.73
CA LEU A 41 -11.16 14.20 14.27
C LEU A 41 -10.79 12.90 13.53
N PHE A 42 -10.00 12.03 14.17
CA PHE A 42 -9.57 10.76 13.61
C PHE A 42 -9.25 9.75 14.71
N SER A 43 -9.42 8.46 14.39
CA SER A 43 -9.02 7.38 15.29
C SER A 43 -7.55 7.02 15.13
N VAL A 44 -6.85 6.78 16.24
CA VAL A 44 -5.47 6.27 16.24
C VAL A 44 -5.48 4.76 16.42
N ARG A 45 -4.87 4.03 15.47
CA ARG A 45 -4.64 2.58 15.55
C ARG A 45 -3.23 2.23 15.09
N ARG A 46 -2.62 1.22 15.72
CA ARG A 46 -1.35 0.65 15.25
C ARG A 46 -1.60 -0.24 14.04
N LYS A 47 -0.83 -0.06 12.96
CA LYS A 47 -0.93 -0.89 11.75
C LYS A 47 -0.17 -2.20 11.93
N ASP A 48 -0.84 -3.34 12.05
CA ASP A 48 -0.13 -4.60 12.27
C ASP A 48 0.85 -4.98 11.15
N PHE A 49 1.89 -5.72 11.54
CA PHE A 49 2.86 -6.35 10.65
C PHE A 49 2.82 -7.85 10.90
N TRP A 50 2.99 -8.61 9.82
CA TRP A 50 2.93 -10.07 9.84
C TRP A 50 4.22 -10.66 9.30
N LEU A 51 4.52 -11.90 9.68
CA LEU A 51 5.65 -12.64 9.12
C LEU A 51 5.44 -12.95 7.64
N LEU A 52 6.53 -13.15 6.91
CA LEU A 52 6.53 -13.51 5.48
C LEU A 52 5.69 -14.76 5.19
N SER A 53 5.66 -15.73 6.11
CA SER A 53 4.83 -16.93 6.01
C SER A 53 3.31 -16.64 5.96
N THR A 54 2.88 -15.44 6.34
CA THR A 54 1.47 -15.04 6.37
C THR A 54 1.03 -14.36 5.07
N VAL A 55 1.94 -14.06 4.14
CA VAL A 55 1.66 -13.32 2.89
C VAL A 55 0.48 -13.92 2.11
N LYS A 56 0.40 -15.25 2.01
CA LYS A 56 -0.72 -15.93 1.35
C LYS A 56 -2.08 -15.59 1.96
N LYS A 57 -2.18 -15.59 3.29
CA LYS A 57 -3.42 -15.22 4.00
C LYS A 57 -3.71 -13.73 3.88
N LEU A 58 -2.67 -12.90 3.86
CA LEU A 58 -2.84 -11.46 3.67
C LEU A 58 -3.48 -11.16 2.31
N LEU A 59 -2.97 -11.76 1.24
CA LEU A 59 -3.47 -11.52 -0.12
C LEU A 59 -4.85 -12.13 -0.36
N LYS A 60 -5.10 -13.36 0.13
CA LYS A 60 -6.32 -14.11 -0.21
C LYS A 60 -7.49 -13.90 0.75
N GLU A 61 -7.24 -13.49 1.98
CA GLU A 61 -8.27 -13.39 3.02
C GLU A 61 -8.34 -11.98 3.60
N PHE A 62 -7.21 -11.41 4.04
CA PHE A 62 -7.20 -10.15 4.77
C PHE A 62 -7.48 -8.95 3.88
N ILE A 63 -6.73 -8.77 2.78
CA ILE A 63 -6.87 -7.64 1.86
C ILE A 63 -8.28 -7.56 1.27
N PRO A 64 -8.89 -8.67 0.77
CA PRO A 64 -10.27 -8.64 0.29
C PRO A 64 -11.31 -8.30 1.35
N ALA A 65 -11.00 -8.52 2.64
CA ALA A 65 -11.88 -8.19 3.75
C ALA A 65 -11.68 -6.76 4.29
N LEU A 66 -10.75 -5.98 3.74
CA LEU A 66 -10.55 -4.59 4.15
C LEU A 66 -11.71 -3.72 3.71
N SER A 67 -12.07 -2.74 4.54
CA SER A 67 -13.07 -1.71 4.22
C SER A 67 -12.54 -0.62 3.28
N HIS A 68 -11.35 -0.79 2.72
CA HIS A 68 -10.67 0.16 1.84
C HIS A 68 -9.86 -0.61 0.79
N GLU A 69 -9.63 0.02 -0.36
CA GLU A 69 -8.78 -0.54 -1.40
C GLU A 69 -7.32 -0.66 -0.93
N SER A 70 -6.68 -1.76 -1.31
CA SER A 70 -5.26 -2.00 -1.05
C SER A 70 -4.57 -2.35 -2.36
N ASP A 71 -3.47 -1.68 -2.65
CA ASP A 71 -2.75 -1.80 -3.92
C ASP A 71 -1.62 -2.83 -3.89
N GLY A 72 -1.40 -3.50 -2.76
CA GLY A 72 -0.46 -4.61 -2.63
C GLY A 72 0.12 -4.74 -1.22
N LEU A 73 1.43 -4.95 -1.13
CA LEU A 73 2.16 -5.27 0.10
C LEU A 73 3.38 -4.37 0.29
N ILE A 74 3.71 -4.08 1.55
CA ILE A 74 4.94 -3.42 1.96
C ILE A 74 5.78 -4.40 2.78
N PHE A 75 7.04 -4.59 2.39
CA PHE A 75 8.00 -5.42 3.11
C PHE A 75 9.00 -4.52 3.83
N GLN A 76 9.04 -4.66 5.14
CA GLN A 76 9.92 -3.90 6.03
C GLN A 76 10.90 -4.89 6.68
N GLY A 77 12.20 -4.66 6.50
CA GLY A 77 13.22 -5.42 7.20
C GLY A 77 13.07 -5.24 8.72
N TRP A 78 13.02 -6.36 9.44
CA TRP A 78 12.78 -6.39 10.89
C TRP A 78 13.89 -5.70 11.68
N ASP A 79 15.13 -5.86 11.22
CA ASP A 79 16.33 -5.34 11.87
C ASP A 79 16.81 -4.02 11.24
N ASP A 80 16.12 -3.54 10.20
CA ASP A 80 16.55 -2.37 9.44
C ASP A 80 16.41 -1.08 10.27
N PRO A 81 17.45 -0.21 10.28
CA PRO A 81 17.33 1.10 10.86
C PRO A 81 16.38 1.97 10.04
N TYR A 82 15.88 3.06 10.64
CA TYR A 82 15.17 4.07 9.86
C TYR A 82 16.14 4.81 8.94
N VAL A 83 15.79 4.94 7.67
CA VAL A 83 16.52 5.72 6.67
C VAL A 83 15.61 6.82 6.13
N ASN A 84 16.13 8.04 6.05
CA ASN A 84 15.42 9.15 5.44
C ASN A 84 15.45 9.05 3.91
N ARG A 85 14.40 9.54 3.24
CA ARG A 85 14.24 9.50 1.77
C ARG A 85 14.12 8.05 1.26
N THR A 86 14.86 7.70 0.21
CA THR A 86 14.78 6.40 -0.45
C THR A 86 15.55 5.35 0.35
N HIS A 87 14.87 4.27 0.71
CA HIS A 87 15.44 3.12 1.41
C HIS A 87 15.33 1.89 0.50
N GLU A 88 16.46 1.31 0.09
CA GLU A 88 16.48 0.19 -0.85
C GLU A 88 15.94 -1.12 -0.25
N GLY A 89 16.12 -1.34 1.04
CA GLY A 89 15.50 -2.47 1.76
C GLY A 89 14.00 -2.33 2.11
N LEU A 90 13.37 -1.18 1.86
CA LEU A 90 11.92 -1.01 2.06
C LEU A 90 11.23 -1.28 0.73
N LEU A 91 10.72 -2.50 0.59
CA LEU A 91 10.15 -2.95 -0.67
C LEU A 91 8.64 -2.75 -0.68
N LYS A 92 8.13 -2.40 -1.86
CA LYS A 92 6.70 -2.34 -2.13
C LYS A 92 6.40 -3.25 -3.31
N TRP A 93 5.47 -4.17 -3.12
CA TRP A 93 4.90 -4.96 -4.20
C TRP A 93 3.50 -4.43 -4.47
N LYS A 94 3.15 -4.26 -5.74
CA LYS A 94 1.81 -3.88 -6.19
C LYS A 94 1.28 -4.91 -7.17
N TYR A 95 -0.03 -5.07 -7.20
CA TYR A 95 -0.68 -5.81 -8.26
C TYR A 95 -0.29 -5.21 -9.63
N PRO A 96 0.03 -6.03 -10.65
CA PRO A 96 0.44 -5.54 -11.96
C PRO A 96 -0.51 -4.47 -12.54
N GLU A 97 -1.81 -4.70 -12.42
CA GLU A 97 -2.90 -3.83 -12.86
C GLU A 97 -3.03 -2.52 -12.06
N MET A 98 -2.44 -2.45 -10.86
CA MET A 98 -2.41 -1.26 -10.01
C MET A 98 -1.13 -0.41 -10.21
N ASN A 99 -0.25 -0.81 -11.13
CA ASN A 99 0.86 0.04 -11.55
C ASN A 99 0.35 1.09 -12.51
N SER A 100 0.28 2.33 -12.02
CA SER A 100 -0.26 3.45 -12.75
C SER A 100 0.75 4.57 -12.99
N VAL A 101 0.49 5.35 -14.02
CA VAL A 101 1.20 6.60 -14.32
C VAL A 101 0.17 7.71 -14.49
N ASP A 102 0.43 8.87 -13.89
CA ASP A 102 -0.38 10.05 -14.14
C ASP A 102 0.13 10.79 -15.38
N PHE A 103 -0.70 10.88 -16.40
CA PHE A 103 -0.43 11.63 -17.63
C PHE A 103 -1.28 12.90 -17.70
N LEU A 104 -0.79 13.90 -18.43
CA LEU A 104 -1.62 15.01 -18.89
C LEU A 104 -2.21 14.60 -20.23
N PHE A 105 -3.54 14.56 -20.32
CA PHE A 105 -4.26 14.20 -21.53
C PHE A 105 -4.78 15.46 -22.22
N GLU A 106 -4.56 15.57 -23.52
CA GLU A 106 -5.13 16.64 -24.36
C GLU A 106 -5.63 16.07 -25.68
N THR A 107 -6.68 16.69 -26.20
CA THR A 107 -7.19 16.43 -27.54
C THR A 107 -6.62 17.47 -28.49
N GLY A 108 -5.82 17.03 -29.46
CA GLY A 108 -5.27 17.86 -30.53
C GLY A 108 -6.25 18.01 -31.71
N SER A 109 -5.75 18.59 -32.81
CA SER A 109 -6.49 18.68 -34.07
C SER A 109 -6.96 17.29 -34.54
N GLU A 110 -8.15 17.24 -35.16
CA GLU A 110 -8.76 16.00 -35.69
C GLU A 110 -8.95 14.89 -34.63
N ASN A 111 -9.22 15.26 -33.38
CA ASN A 111 -9.40 14.31 -32.27
C ASN A 111 -8.18 13.42 -31.98
N ARG A 112 -6.98 13.84 -32.40
CA ARG A 112 -5.75 13.14 -32.05
C ARG A 112 -5.51 13.20 -30.55
N GLN A 113 -5.36 12.04 -29.91
CA GLN A 113 -4.97 11.96 -28.51
C GLN A 113 -3.50 12.39 -28.33
N LEU A 114 -3.26 13.31 -27.40
CA LEU A 114 -1.93 13.76 -27.01
C LEU A 114 -1.75 13.50 -25.52
N ILE A 115 -0.67 12.80 -25.17
CA ILE A 115 -0.38 12.37 -23.80
C ILE A 115 0.97 12.92 -23.41
N PHE A 116 1.05 13.53 -22.23
CA PHE A 116 2.27 14.19 -21.78
C PHE A 116 2.72 13.77 -20.40
N LEU A 117 4.05 13.73 -20.25
CA LEU A 117 4.77 13.63 -19.00
C LEU A 117 5.62 14.88 -18.80
N TYR A 118 6.25 15.00 -17.64
CA TYR A 118 7.30 15.98 -17.43
C TYR A 118 8.69 15.39 -17.64
N GLU A 119 9.59 16.16 -18.22
CA GLU A 119 11.02 15.89 -18.23
C GLU A 119 11.74 17.19 -17.94
N ARG A 120 12.47 17.23 -16.80
CA ARG A 120 13.18 18.45 -16.35
C ARG A 120 12.27 19.68 -16.25
N GLY A 121 11.04 19.48 -15.74
CA GLY A 121 10.05 20.54 -15.54
C GLY A 121 9.36 21.04 -16.80
N LYS A 122 9.60 20.42 -17.97
CA LYS A 122 8.92 20.74 -19.22
C LYS A 122 8.00 19.61 -19.65
N LYS A 123 6.88 19.98 -20.27
CA LYS A 123 5.93 19.06 -20.88
C LYS A 123 6.60 18.31 -22.04
N LYS A 124 6.55 16.99 -22.01
CA LYS A 124 7.11 16.06 -22.99
C LYS A 124 5.99 15.19 -23.56
N LEU A 125 5.81 15.25 -24.89
CA LEU A 125 4.84 14.42 -25.60
C LEU A 125 5.32 12.96 -25.63
N MET A 126 4.39 12.05 -25.36
CA MET A 126 4.57 10.60 -25.48
C MET A 126 4.00 10.15 -26.83
N ASP A 127 4.87 10.07 -27.85
CA ASP A 127 4.45 9.67 -29.19
C ASP A 127 4.08 8.17 -29.23
N GLY A 128 3.13 7.82 -30.10
CA GLY A 128 2.62 6.45 -30.25
C GLY A 128 1.90 5.87 -29.03
N THR A 129 1.69 6.65 -27.97
CA THR A 129 0.99 6.20 -26.77
C THR A 129 -0.51 6.49 -26.90
N ARG A 130 -1.35 5.51 -26.60
CA ARG A 130 -2.81 5.64 -26.61
C ARG A 130 -3.39 5.43 -25.22
N VAL A 131 -4.39 6.24 -24.87
CA VAL A 131 -5.20 6.05 -23.66
C VAL A 131 -6.62 5.65 -24.07
N VAL A 132 -7.12 4.61 -23.42
CA VAL A 132 -8.49 4.12 -23.53
C VAL A 132 -9.25 4.57 -22.28
N PHE A 133 -10.45 5.09 -22.48
CA PHE A 133 -11.38 5.47 -21.42
C PHE A 133 -12.53 4.46 -21.37
N ALA A 134 -13.29 4.48 -20.28
CA ALA A 134 -14.54 3.72 -20.19
C ALA A 134 -15.55 4.21 -21.26
N ASP A 135 -16.45 3.33 -21.70
CA ASP A 135 -17.34 3.56 -22.85
C ASP A 135 -18.27 4.78 -22.68
N ASP A 136 -18.57 5.16 -21.43
CA ASP A 136 -19.44 6.28 -21.06
C ASP A 136 -18.71 7.64 -21.02
N VAL A 137 -17.41 7.66 -21.28
CA VAL A 137 -16.56 8.84 -21.09
C VAL A 137 -16.08 9.39 -22.43
N ASP A 138 -16.55 10.59 -22.80
CA ASP A 138 -16.03 11.33 -23.96
C ASP A 138 -14.62 11.88 -23.67
N PRO A 139 -13.58 11.45 -24.40
CA PRO A 139 -12.22 11.94 -24.23
C PRO A 139 -12.09 13.46 -24.38
N SER A 140 -12.92 14.09 -25.22
CA SER A 140 -12.88 15.54 -25.46
C SER A 140 -13.17 16.33 -24.19
N SER A 141 -14.04 15.80 -23.32
CA SER A 141 -14.38 16.40 -22.01
C SER A 141 -13.25 16.32 -20.97
N ILE A 142 -12.20 15.55 -21.26
CA ILE A 142 -11.06 15.29 -20.37
C ILE A 142 -9.81 16.07 -20.79
N SER A 143 -9.82 16.66 -21.99
CA SER A 143 -8.69 17.45 -22.49
C SER A 143 -8.24 18.50 -21.47
N GLY A 144 -6.93 18.58 -21.23
CA GLY A 144 -6.29 19.45 -20.25
C GLY A 144 -6.23 18.91 -18.82
N LYS A 145 -6.76 17.70 -18.55
CA LYS A 145 -6.77 17.11 -17.20
C LYS A 145 -5.66 16.08 -17.01
N ILE A 146 -5.29 15.87 -15.75
CA ILE A 146 -4.43 14.76 -15.36
C ILE A 146 -5.27 13.49 -15.24
N VAL A 147 -4.82 12.41 -15.88
CA VAL A 147 -5.46 11.09 -15.87
C VAL A 147 -4.50 10.06 -15.31
N GLU A 148 -4.95 9.25 -14.37
CA GLU A 148 -4.20 8.11 -13.84
C GLU A 148 -4.52 6.89 -14.69
N CYS A 149 -3.51 6.31 -15.31
CA CYS A 149 -3.69 5.18 -16.22
C CYS A 149 -2.85 3.98 -15.79
N SER A 150 -3.40 2.78 -15.91
CA SER A 150 -2.67 1.51 -15.80
C SER A 150 -2.38 0.93 -17.18
N TRP A 151 -1.33 0.12 -17.29
CA TRP A 151 -0.95 -0.51 -18.54
C TRP A 151 -1.74 -1.79 -18.77
N ASN A 152 -2.50 -1.86 -19.86
CA ASN A 152 -3.11 -3.09 -20.33
C ASN A 152 -2.17 -3.74 -21.36
N LYS A 153 -1.55 -4.86 -20.94
CA LYS A 153 -0.57 -5.57 -21.77
C LYS A 153 -1.21 -6.32 -22.94
N GLN A 154 -2.46 -6.75 -22.82
CA GLN A 154 -3.17 -7.50 -23.85
C GLN A 154 -3.54 -6.60 -25.04
N GLU A 155 -4.01 -5.39 -24.74
CA GLU A 155 -4.47 -4.41 -25.73
C GLU A 155 -3.39 -3.39 -26.12
N ASP A 156 -2.17 -3.54 -25.59
CA ASP A 156 -1.01 -2.66 -25.80
C ASP A 156 -1.35 -1.16 -25.63
N CYS A 157 -2.12 -0.85 -24.58
CA CYS A 157 -2.60 0.51 -24.33
C CYS A 157 -2.68 0.87 -22.85
N TRP A 158 -2.75 2.17 -22.58
CA TRP A 158 -3.02 2.68 -21.24
C TRP A 158 -4.52 2.76 -21.00
N PHE A 159 -5.02 2.13 -19.96
CA PHE A 159 -6.42 2.26 -19.54
C PHE A 159 -6.53 3.35 -18.48
N CYS A 160 -7.38 4.36 -18.71
CA CYS A 160 -7.65 5.41 -17.74
C CYS A 160 -8.45 4.86 -16.57
N MET A 161 -7.82 4.82 -15.40
CA MET A 161 -8.46 4.39 -14.15
C MET A 161 -9.34 5.50 -13.57
N ARG A 162 -8.84 6.74 -13.58
CA ARG A 162 -9.57 7.91 -13.04
C ARG A 162 -8.95 9.24 -13.47
N ILE A 163 -9.74 10.29 -13.33
CA ILE A 163 -9.30 11.69 -13.49
C ILE A 163 -8.74 12.20 -12.15
N ARG A 164 -7.57 12.81 -12.16
CA ARG A 164 -6.83 13.30 -10.98
C ARG A 164 -7.01 14.80 -10.81
N ALA A 165 -8.18 15.22 -10.33
CA ALA A 165 -8.46 16.63 -10.04
C ALA A 165 -7.59 17.21 -8.90
N ASP A 166 -7.00 16.35 -8.07
CA ASP A 166 -6.04 16.72 -7.02
C ASP A 166 -4.64 17.06 -7.55
N LYS A 167 -4.37 16.79 -8.83
CA LYS A 167 -3.05 17.00 -9.44
C LYS A 167 -3.10 18.07 -10.52
N SER A 168 -2.16 19.00 -10.45
CA SER A 168 -1.95 20.03 -11.48
C SER A 168 -0.88 19.65 -12.51
N THR A 169 -0.08 18.62 -12.25
CA THR A 169 1.05 18.21 -13.11
C THR A 169 1.07 16.70 -13.32
N PRO A 170 1.47 16.22 -14.52
CA PRO A 170 1.69 14.80 -14.75
C PRO A 170 2.94 14.28 -14.02
N ASN A 171 3.17 12.98 -14.09
CA ASN A 171 4.40 12.40 -13.56
C ASN A 171 5.64 12.81 -14.38
N ASP A 172 6.80 12.77 -13.72
CA ASP A 172 8.10 12.88 -14.39
C ASP A 172 8.42 11.58 -15.14
N ILE A 173 9.17 11.70 -16.24
CA ILE A 173 9.61 10.59 -17.09
C ILE A 173 10.37 9.52 -16.29
N ASN A 174 11.06 9.89 -15.22
CA ASN A 174 11.75 8.92 -14.35
C ASN A 174 10.76 8.07 -13.55
N THR A 175 9.62 8.62 -13.15
CA THR A 175 8.53 7.85 -12.53
C THR A 175 7.94 6.88 -13.56
N TYR A 176 7.63 7.36 -14.76
CA TYR A 176 7.17 6.50 -15.86
C TYR A 176 8.14 5.34 -16.12
N ARG A 177 9.45 5.61 -16.27
CA ARG A 177 10.47 4.55 -16.47
C ARG A 177 10.51 3.54 -15.32
N LYS A 178 10.35 3.98 -14.07
CA LYS A 178 10.29 3.08 -12.91
C LYS A 178 9.04 2.19 -12.96
N VAL A 179 7.89 2.77 -13.31
CA VAL A 179 6.63 2.03 -13.46
C VAL A 179 6.72 1.02 -14.61
N MET A 180 7.25 1.42 -15.77
CA MET A 180 7.44 0.51 -16.91
C MET A 180 8.38 -0.65 -16.60
N ARG A 181 9.46 -0.41 -15.84
CA ARG A 181 10.32 -1.50 -15.35
C ARG A 181 9.54 -2.45 -14.46
N SER A 182 8.77 -1.94 -13.49
CA SER A 182 7.93 -2.77 -12.61
C SER A 182 6.90 -3.60 -13.40
N ILE A 183 6.30 -3.02 -14.44
CA ILE A 183 5.35 -3.72 -15.33
C ILE A 183 6.06 -4.81 -16.14
N THR A 184 7.30 -4.55 -16.57
CA THR A 184 8.10 -5.50 -17.36
C THR A 184 8.60 -6.66 -16.50
N ASP A 185 9.09 -6.39 -15.29
CA ASP A 185 9.50 -7.40 -14.32
C ASP A 185 8.34 -8.36 -13.98
N ASN A 186 7.11 -7.83 -14.01
CA ASN A 186 5.86 -8.57 -13.90
C ASN A 186 5.91 -9.64 -12.80
N ILE A 187 6.19 -9.19 -11.57
CA ILE A 187 6.13 -10.02 -10.37
C ILE A 187 4.65 -10.20 -10.02
N THR A 188 4.05 -11.27 -10.51
CA THR A 188 2.66 -11.64 -10.22
C THR A 188 2.50 -12.13 -8.78
N GLU A 189 1.25 -12.21 -8.31
CA GLU A 189 0.95 -12.79 -7.00
C GLU A 189 1.55 -14.20 -6.87
N ASP A 190 1.42 -15.06 -7.88
CA ASP A 190 1.93 -16.43 -7.82
C ASP A 190 3.46 -16.47 -7.71
N LYS A 191 4.17 -15.63 -8.47
CA LYS A 191 5.64 -15.52 -8.35
C LYS A 191 6.03 -15.05 -6.96
N LEU A 192 5.37 -14.02 -6.44
CA LEU A 192 5.61 -13.51 -5.10
C LEU A 192 5.40 -14.61 -4.05
N LEU A 193 4.31 -15.37 -4.15
CA LEU A 193 4.01 -16.45 -3.22
C LEU A 193 5.05 -17.58 -3.29
N GLY A 194 5.56 -17.89 -4.49
CA GLY A 194 6.69 -18.80 -4.69
C GLY A 194 7.92 -18.36 -3.92
N GLU A 195 8.39 -17.13 -4.18
CA GLU A 195 9.55 -16.53 -3.50
C GLU A 195 9.37 -16.50 -1.97
N MET A 196 8.18 -16.12 -1.48
CA MET A 196 7.91 -16.08 -0.04
C MET A 196 7.99 -17.47 0.62
N SER A 197 7.56 -18.51 -0.10
CA SER A 197 7.65 -19.89 0.37
C SER A 197 9.11 -20.33 0.50
N GLU A 198 9.93 -20.04 -0.50
CA GLU A 198 11.36 -20.37 -0.50
C GLU A 198 12.11 -19.60 0.60
N ILE A 199 11.92 -18.28 0.68
CA ILE A 199 12.56 -17.43 1.70
C ILE A 199 12.16 -17.87 3.10
N SER A 200 10.87 -18.18 3.34
CA SER A 200 10.39 -18.61 4.66
C SER A 200 10.94 -19.98 5.08
N SER A 201 11.52 -20.75 4.16
CA SER A 201 12.16 -22.03 4.45
C SER A 201 13.65 -21.90 4.83
N LEU A 202 14.25 -20.73 4.62
CA LEU A 202 15.66 -20.50 4.92
C LEU A 202 15.92 -20.58 6.43
N PRO A 203 17.06 -21.17 6.86
CA PRO A 203 17.38 -21.37 8.28
C PRO A 203 17.29 -20.09 9.12
N MET A 204 17.66 -18.95 8.55
CA MET A 204 17.62 -17.65 9.23
C MET A 204 16.22 -17.22 9.71
N TYR A 205 15.15 -17.78 9.12
CA TYR A 205 13.76 -17.51 9.51
C TYR A 205 13.18 -18.59 10.43
N ALA A 206 13.88 -19.71 10.64
CA ALA A 206 13.36 -20.85 11.42
C ALA A 206 13.04 -20.46 12.87
N ASP A 207 13.94 -19.74 13.54
CA ASP A 207 13.76 -19.32 14.93
C ASP A 207 12.58 -18.35 15.09
N ARG A 208 12.45 -17.41 14.15
CA ARG A 208 11.35 -16.43 14.14
C ARG A 208 10.01 -17.09 13.91
N LYS A 209 9.95 -18.06 13.00
CA LYS A 209 8.76 -18.87 12.75
C LYS A 209 8.37 -19.66 13.99
N ALA A 210 9.32 -20.38 14.59
CA ALA A 210 9.09 -21.16 15.81
C ALA A 210 8.65 -20.27 16.99
N HIS A 211 9.18 -19.05 17.12
CA HIS A 211 8.74 -18.11 18.15
C HIS A 211 7.30 -17.62 17.91
N ALA A 212 6.96 -17.27 16.67
CA ALA A 212 5.61 -16.83 16.33
C ALA A 212 4.57 -17.94 16.48
N ASP A 213 4.90 -19.18 16.10
CA ASP A 213 4.01 -20.33 16.27
C ASP A 213 3.73 -20.60 17.76
N ARG A 214 4.75 -20.52 18.61
CA ARG A 214 4.60 -20.63 20.07
C ARG A 214 3.69 -19.53 20.63
N LYS A 215 3.88 -18.28 20.19
CA LYS A 215 3.05 -17.15 20.61
C LYS A 215 1.59 -17.31 20.18
N ALA A 216 1.34 -17.68 18.92
CA ALA A 216 0.00 -17.91 18.40
C ALA A 216 -0.71 -19.07 19.12
N HIS A 217 0.03 -20.13 19.46
CA HIS A 217 -0.50 -21.23 20.27
C HIS A 217 -0.90 -20.76 21.67
N ALA A 218 -0.04 -19.98 22.35
CA ALA A 218 -0.35 -19.42 23.67
C ALA A 218 -1.57 -18.50 23.65
N GLU A 219 -1.70 -17.64 22.64
CA GLU A 219 -2.85 -16.74 22.47
C GLU A 219 -4.16 -17.50 22.23
N LYS A 220 -4.14 -18.56 21.39
CA LYS A 220 -5.30 -19.43 21.17
C LYS A 220 -5.74 -20.12 22.46
N MET A 221 -4.78 -20.64 23.24
CA MET A 221 -5.08 -21.28 24.54
C MET A 221 -5.68 -20.28 25.53
N ALA A 222 -5.12 -19.08 25.63
CA ALA A 222 -5.67 -18.01 26.48
C ALA A 222 -7.09 -17.59 26.06
N HIS A 223 -7.37 -17.51 24.76
CA HIS A 223 -8.71 -17.20 24.24
C HIS A 223 -9.73 -18.31 24.55
N GLN A 224 -9.33 -19.58 24.44
CA GLN A 224 -10.20 -20.72 24.80
C GLN A 224 -10.52 -20.74 26.30
N HIS A 225 -9.54 -20.45 27.16
CA HIS A 225 -9.77 -20.34 28.60
C HIS A 225 -10.73 -19.19 28.97
N ARG A 226 -10.64 -18.03 28.30
CA ARG A 226 -11.56 -16.90 28.52
C ARG A 226 -12.99 -17.10 28.01
N ARG A 227 -13.23 -18.07 27.11
CA ARG A 227 -14.58 -18.42 26.63
C ARG A 227 -15.25 -19.51 27.46
N ARG A 228 -14.49 -20.18 28.34
CA ARG A 228 -14.96 -21.28 29.19
C ARG A 228 -15.14 -20.89 30.66
N GLY A 229 -14.70 -19.71 31.07
CA GLY A 229 -14.98 -19.11 32.38
C GLY A 229 -15.85 -17.89 32.22
#